data_AF-A0A0G1TBX8-F1
#
_entry.id   AF-A0A0G1TBX8-F1
#
_cell.length_a   1.000
_cell.length_b   1.000
_cell.length_c   1.000
_cell.angle_alpha   90.00
_cell.angle_beta   90.00
_cell.angle_gamma   90.00
#
_symmetry.space_group_name_H-M   'P 1'
#
loop_
_entity.id
_entity.type
_entity.pdbx_description
1 polymer ?
#
loop_
_entity_poly.entity_id
_entity_poly.type
_entity_poly.pdbx_seq_one_letter_code
_entity_poly.pdbx_strand_id
1 'polypeptide(L)'
;MYTAKDFSSLLGTPGFSETLLKNHFGLYEGYVKNTNALEEKLSVMAKEEAFGTPEYNEIKRRFGWEWNGMKLHELYFANMKKGGAALDPNSPLGQKIVAGWGSLDGWAKDFKATGALRG
;
A
#
# COMPACT_ATOMS: atom_id res chain seq x y z
N MET A 1 16.05 6.98 2.00
CA MET A 1 15.09 7.90 2.65
C MET A 1 13.91 8.19 1.75
N TYR A 2 12.75 7.63 2.10
CA TYR A 2 11.45 7.80 1.47
C TYR A 2 10.76 9.09 1.93
N THR A 3 9.95 9.68 1.05
CA THR A 3 9.15 10.87 1.34
C THR A 3 7.67 10.51 1.32
N ALA A 4 6.92 10.94 2.33
CA ALA A 4 5.48 10.73 2.37
C ALA A 4 4.80 11.48 1.21
N LYS A 5 3.89 10.79 0.52
CA LYS A 5 3.09 11.37 -0.55
C LYS A 5 1.83 12.00 0.04
N ASP A 6 1.39 13.12 -0.53
CA ASP A 6 0.13 13.74 -0.13
C ASP A 6 -1.07 13.09 -0.85
N PHE A 7 -2.02 12.60 -0.06
CA PHE A 7 -3.27 12.00 -0.52
C PHE A 7 -4.51 12.77 -0.06
N SER A 8 -4.34 14.01 0.41
CA SER A 8 -5.41 14.90 0.85
C SER A 8 -6.51 15.12 -0.21
N SER A 9 -6.17 14.94 -1.49
CA SER A 9 -7.13 14.99 -2.62
C SER A 9 -8.25 13.94 -2.53
N LEU A 10 -8.08 12.87 -1.75
CA LEU A 10 -9.10 11.85 -1.51
C LEU A 10 -10.14 12.25 -0.45
N LEU A 11 -9.93 13.36 0.28
CA LEU A 11 -10.88 13.81 1.29
C LEU A 11 -12.26 14.14 0.67
N GLY A 12 -13.31 13.69 1.37
CA GLY A 12 -14.70 13.78 0.89
C GLY A 12 -15.05 12.77 -0.21
N THR A 13 -14.29 11.67 -0.35
CA THR A 13 -14.70 10.53 -1.18
C THR A 13 -15.95 9.86 -0.57
N PRO A 14 -17.06 9.71 -1.32
CA PRO A 14 -18.26 9.05 -0.82
C PRO A 14 -17.97 7.65 -0.28
N GLY A 15 -18.57 7.29 0.85
CA GLY A 15 -18.35 6.01 1.53
C GLY A 15 -17.19 5.98 2.51
N PHE A 16 -16.34 7.01 2.55
CA PHE A 16 -15.28 7.17 3.55
C PHE A 16 -15.52 8.43 4.39
N SER A 17 -15.46 8.29 5.72
CA SER A 17 -15.51 9.48 6.59
C SER A 17 -14.18 10.23 6.55
N GLU A 18 -14.24 11.54 6.78
CA GLU A 18 -13.04 12.37 6.82
C GLU A 18 -12.09 11.94 7.94
N THR A 19 -12.63 11.61 9.12
CA THR A 19 -11.86 11.08 10.25
C THR A 19 -11.13 9.78 9.89
N LEU A 20 -11.81 8.86 9.20
CA LEU A 20 -11.20 7.60 8.77
C LEU A 20 -9.99 7.86 7.86
N LEU A 21 -10.14 8.68 6.82
CA LEU A 21 -9.06 8.97 5.88
C LEU A 21 -7.89 9.69 6.54
N LYS A 22 -8.14 10.70 7.38
CA LYS A 22 -7.07 11.42 8.10
C LYS A 22 -6.28 10.48 9.02
N ASN A 23 -6.96 9.61 9.75
CA ASN A 23 -6.29 8.62 10.59
C ASN A 23 -5.48 7.63 9.74
N HIS A 24 -6.02 7.22 8.58
CA HIS A 24 -5.35 6.28 7.67
C HIS A 24 -4.10 6.89 7.04
N PHE A 25 -4.14 8.18 6.67
CA PHE A 25 -2.96 8.90 6.19
C PHE A 25 -1.90 9.03 7.28
N GLY A 26 -2.28 9.36 8.52
CA GLY A 26 -1.33 9.43 9.63
C GLY A 26 -0.66 8.08 9.94
N LEU A 27 -1.40 6.97 9.82
CA LEU A 27 -0.83 5.63 9.93
C LEU A 27 0.18 5.32 8.81
N TYR A 28 -0.14 5.71 7.57
CA TYR A 28 0.79 5.64 6.44
C TYR A 28 2.06 6.47 6.67
N GLU A 29 1.94 7.71 7.10
CA GLU A 29 3.09 8.57 7.43
C GLU A 29 3.99 7.96 8.50
N GLY A 30 3.37 7.29 9.49
CA GLY A 30 4.08 6.48 10.49
C GLY A 30 4.96 5.39 9.85
N TYR A 31 4.44 4.64 8.88
CA TYR A 31 5.22 3.62 8.17
C TYR A 31 6.38 4.23 7.37
N VAL A 32 6.19 5.39 6.73
CA VAL A 32 7.27 6.09 6.02
C VAL A 32 8.40 6.46 7.01
N LYS A 33 8.04 7.09 8.14
CA LYS A 33 8.99 7.49 9.18
C LYS A 33 9.76 6.29 9.72
N ASN A 34 9.06 5.21 10.06
CA ASN A 34 9.68 4.02 10.63
C ASN A 34 10.57 3.29 9.61
N THR A 35 10.14 3.18 8.35
CA THR A 35 10.96 2.57 7.29
C THR A 35 12.30 3.29 7.16
N ASN A 36 12.29 4.62 7.14
CA ASN A 36 13.50 5.45 7.11
C ASN A 36 14.39 5.22 8.34
N ALA A 37 13.80 5.22 9.54
CA ALA A 37 14.57 5.00 10.77
C ALA A 37 15.21 3.61 10.83
N LEU A 38 14.53 2.57 10.31
CA LEU A 38 15.08 1.22 10.25
C LEU A 38 16.15 1.07 9.16
N GLU A 39 15.96 1.73 8.00
CA GLU A 39 16.99 1.81 6.95
C GLU A 39 18.29 2.42 7.48
N GLU A 40 18.19 3.53 8.21
CA GLU A 40 19.34 4.19 8.84
C GLU A 40 20.03 3.28 9.86
N LYS A 41 19.27 2.66 10.78
CA LYS A 41 19.82 1.71 11.76
C LYS A 41 20.54 0.54 11.10
N LEU A 42 19.92 -0.07 10.08
CA LEU A 42 20.56 -1.17 9.34
C LEU A 42 21.84 -0.71 8.63
N SER A 43 21.88 0.52 8.12
CA SER A 43 23.07 1.10 7.50
C SER A 43 24.21 1.29 8.51
N VAL A 44 23.90 1.75 9.73
CA VAL A 44 24.88 1.85 10.82
C VAL A 44 25.42 0.47 11.20
N MET A 45 24.53 -0.49 11.49
CA MET A 45 24.93 -1.85 11.89
C MET A 45 25.75 -2.56 10.80
N ALA A 46 25.45 -2.30 9.53
CA ALA A 46 26.22 -2.84 8.41
C ALA A 46 27.65 -2.28 8.35
N LYS A 47 27.85 -0.99 8.64
CA LYS A 47 29.19 -0.37 8.71
C LYS A 47 30.02 -0.90 9.87
N GLU A 48 29.36 -1.32 10.94
CA GLU A 48 29.97 -1.95 12.12
C GLU A 48 30.17 -3.47 11.95
N GLU A 49 29.92 -4.02 10.76
CA GLU A 49 29.98 -5.45 10.45
C GLU A 49 29.13 -6.34 11.37
N ALA A 50 28.07 -5.80 11.97
CA ALA A 50 27.19 -6.50 12.92
C ALA A 50 26.23 -7.50 12.25
N PHE A 51 26.57 -7.99 11.06
CA PHE A 51 25.77 -8.96 10.32
C PHE A 51 25.62 -10.27 11.10
N GLY A 52 24.44 -10.90 11.00
CA GLY A 52 24.16 -12.18 11.66
C GLY A 52 23.89 -12.08 13.17
N THR A 53 24.10 -10.92 13.80
CA THR A 53 23.72 -10.69 15.20
C THR A 53 22.20 -10.80 15.38
N PRO A 54 21.70 -11.26 16.54
CA PRO A 54 20.27 -11.30 16.82
C PRO A 54 19.57 -9.96 16.59
N GLU A 55 20.21 -8.85 17.00
CA GLU A 55 19.69 -7.50 16.84
C GLU A 55 19.55 -7.12 15.36
N TYR A 56 20.57 -7.39 14.54
CA TYR A 56 20.51 -7.09 13.11
C TYR A 56 19.37 -7.87 12.45
N ASN A 57 19.26 -9.15 12.77
CA ASN A 57 18.25 -10.04 12.20
C ASN A 57 16.83 -9.55 12.53
N GLU A 58 16.58 -9.12 13.77
CA GLU A 58 15.25 -8.61 14.17
C GLU A 58 14.92 -7.28 13.50
N ILE A 59 15.87 -6.36 13.39
CA ILE A 59 15.66 -5.09 12.66
C ILE A 59 15.41 -5.37 11.18
N LYS A 60 16.18 -6.27 10.57
CA LYS A 60 16.01 -6.64 9.16
C LYS A 60 14.65 -7.28 8.90
N ARG A 61 14.17 -8.13 9.80
CA ARG A 61 12.83 -8.72 9.74
C ARG A 61 11.73 -7.65 9.88
N ARG A 62 11.89 -6.74 10.85
CA ARG A 62 10.92 -5.63 11.09
C ARG A 62 10.88 -4.65 9.92
N PHE A 63 12.00 -4.42 9.24
CA PHE A 63 12.03 -3.55 8.05
C PHE A 63 11.01 -3.99 7.00
N GLY A 64 10.87 -5.30 6.75
CA GLY A 64 9.89 -5.82 5.81
C GLY A 64 8.44 -5.45 6.17
N TRP A 65 8.11 -5.40 7.46
CA TRP A 65 6.78 -4.98 7.92
C TRP A 65 6.53 -3.48 7.64
N GLU A 66 7.45 -2.61 8.07
CA GLU A 66 7.29 -1.16 7.88
C GLU A 66 7.29 -0.79 6.40
N TRP A 67 8.18 -1.39 5.61
CA TRP A 67 8.29 -1.10 4.18
C TRP A 67 7.05 -1.54 3.40
N ASN A 68 6.51 -2.74 3.69
CA ASN A 68 5.25 -3.16 3.08
C ASN A 68 4.09 -2.29 3.55
N GLY A 69 4.06 -1.91 4.84
CA GLY A 69 3.10 -0.94 5.37
C GLY A 69 3.11 0.35 4.57
N MET A 70 4.29 0.93 4.31
CA MET A 70 4.42 2.12 3.48
C MET A 70 3.97 1.88 2.03
N LYS A 71 4.52 0.86 1.35
CA LYS A 71 4.30 0.67 -0.09
C LYS A 71 2.90 0.23 -0.45
N LEU A 72 2.29 -0.65 0.34
CA LEU A 72 0.92 -1.08 0.08
C LEU A 72 -0.07 0.07 0.27
N HIS A 73 0.16 0.96 1.23
CA HIS A 73 -0.68 2.17 1.40
C HIS A 73 -0.48 3.17 0.26
N GLU A 74 0.75 3.38 -0.23
CA GLU A 74 0.98 4.20 -1.42
C GLU A 74 0.21 3.68 -2.64
N LEU A 75 0.26 2.37 -2.88
CA LEU A 75 -0.45 1.73 -3.99
C LEU A 75 -1.97 1.83 -3.80
N TYR A 76 -2.46 1.60 -2.59
CA TYR A 76 -3.87 1.68 -2.26
C TYR A 76 -4.44 3.08 -2.56
N PHE A 77 -3.83 4.14 -2.01
CA PHE A 77 -4.31 5.50 -2.21
C PHE A 77 -4.10 5.98 -3.65
N ALA A 78 -2.98 5.63 -4.30
CA ALA A 78 -2.75 5.99 -5.70
C ALA A 78 -3.71 5.29 -6.68
N ASN A 79 -4.30 4.16 -6.29
CA ASN A 79 -5.32 3.46 -7.07
C ASN A 79 -6.74 4.05 -6.88
N MET A 80 -6.89 5.05 -6.01
CA MET A 80 -8.17 5.72 -5.75
C MET A 80 -8.25 7.08 -6.43
N LYS A 81 -9.47 7.48 -6.79
CA LYS A 81 -9.80 8.83 -7.25
C LYS A 81 -11.16 9.23 -6.70
N LYS A 82 -11.29 10.45 -6.21
CA LYS A 82 -12.59 11.00 -5.78
C LYS A 82 -13.58 10.99 -6.95
N GLY A 83 -14.74 10.37 -6.75
CA GLY A 83 -15.76 10.17 -7.78
C GLY A 83 -15.49 8.97 -8.72
N GLY A 84 -14.34 8.30 -8.58
CA GLY A 84 -13.97 7.14 -9.39
C GLY A 84 -13.71 7.46 -10.87
N ALA A 85 -13.42 6.42 -11.62
CA ALA A 85 -13.39 6.43 -13.09
C ALA A 85 -13.86 5.06 -13.58
N ALA A 86 -14.69 5.04 -14.62
CA ALA A 86 -15.04 3.79 -15.28
C ALA A 86 -13.82 3.22 -16.02
N LEU A 87 -13.61 1.91 -15.90
CA LEU A 87 -12.62 1.21 -16.70
C LEU A 87 -13.11 1.16 -18.15
N ASP A 88 -12.26 1.59 -19.10
CA ASP A 88 -12.52 1.36 -20.51
C ASP A 88 -12.32 -0.14 -20.84
N PRO A 89 -13.37 -0.87 -21.26
CA PRO A 89 -13.26 -2.29 -21.61
C PRO A 89 -12.30 -2.53 -22.79
N ASN A 90 -12.07 -1.53 -23.64
CA ASN A 90 -11.16 -1.63 -24.78
C ASN A 90 -9.72 -1.27 -24.43
N SER A 91 -9.46 -0.77 -23.23
CA SER A 91 -8.09 -0.52 -22.77
C SER A 91 -7.28 -1.82 -22.69
N PRO A 92 -5.94 -1.77 -22.74
CA PRO A 92 -5.11 -2.97 -22.58
C PRO A 92 -5.38 -3.74 -21.27
N LEU A 93 -5.76 -3.03 -20.20
CA LEU A 93 -6.16 -3.65 -18.94
C LEU A 93 -7.54 -4.30 -19.03
N GLY A 94 -8.53 -3.58 -19.59
CA GLY A 94 -9.89 -4.09 -19.81
C GLY A 94 -9.91 -5.38 -20.62
N GLN A 95 -9.15 -5.43 -21.72
CA GLN A 95 -9.03 -6.62 -22.57
C GLN A 95 -8.41 -7.81 -21.82
N LYS A 96 -7.38 -7.58 -21.00
CA LYS A 96 -6.77 -8.65 -20.18
C LYS A 96 -7.72 -9.18 -19.11
N ILE A 97 -8.52 -8.30 -18.49
CA ILE A 97 -9.55 -8.71 -17.52
C ILE A 97 -10.62 -9.56 -18.21
N VAL A 98 -11.11 -9.13 -19.37
CA VAL A 98 -12.09 -9.91 -20.14
C VAL A 98 -11.51 -11.25 -20.58
N ALA A 99 -10.24 -11.30 -21.00
CA ALA A 99 -9.59 -12.56 -21.36
C ALA A 99 -9.45 -13.54 -20.16
N GLY A 100 -9.24 -13.02 -18.94
CA GLY A 100 -9.07 -13.84 -17.73
C GLY A 100 -10.38 -14.31 -17.08
N TRP A 101 -11.43 -13.48 -17.10
CA TRP A 101 -12.69 -13.74 -16.38
C TRP A 101 -13.92 -13.83 -17.31
N GLY A 102 -13.74 -13.71 -18.63
CA GLY A 102 -14.80 -13.72 -19.63
C GLY A 102 -15.62 -12.42 -19.72
N SER A 103 -15.69 -11.63 -18.64
CA SER A 103 -16.35 -10.33 -18.62
C SER A 103 -15.87 -9.45 -17.46
N LEU A 104 -16.07 -8.13 -17.58
CA LEU A 104 -15.80 -7.20 -16.46
C LEU A 104 -16.70 -7.46 -15.24
N ASP A 105 -17.96 -7.88 -15.45
CA ASP A 105 -18.87 -8.24 -14.35
C ASP A 105 -18.40 -9.51 -13.62
N GLY A 106 -17.97 -10.53 -14.37
CA GLY A 106 -17.38 -11.75 -13.81
C GLY A 106 -16.16 -11.47 -12.94
N TRP A 107 -15.25 -10.63 -13.44
CA TRP A 107 -14.11 -10.14 -12.67
C TRP A 107 -14.55 -9.36 -11.41
N ALA A 108 -15.50 -8.44 -11.53
CA ALA A 108 -15.92 -7.61 -10.40
C ALA A 108 -16.57 -8.45 -9.28
N LYS A 109 -17.30 -9.52 -9.63
CA LYS A 109 -17.86 -10.46 -8.66
C LYS A 109 -16.77 -11.24 -7.93
N ASP A 110 -15.83 -11.81 -8.68
CA ASP A 110 -14.69 -12.56 -8.14
C ASP A 110 -13.79 -11.69 -7.23
N PHE A 111 -13.47 -10.48 -7.68
CA PHE A 111 -12.68 -9.52 -6.92
C PHE A 111 -13.35 -9.14 -5.59
N LYS A 112 -14.66 -8.85 -5.61
CA LYS A 112 -15.42 -8.52 -4.39
C LYS A 112 -15.53 -9.70 -3.44
N ALA A 113 -15.74 -10.91 -3.95
CA ALA A 113 -15.80 -12.12 -3.14
C ALA A 113 -14.45 -12.38 -2.45
N THR A 114 -13.34 -12.21 -3.18
CA THR A 114 -11.98 -12.31 -2.63
C THR A 114 -11.73 -11.25 -1.57
N GLY A 115 -12.14 -10.01 -1.78
CA GLY A 115 -12.00 -8.93 -0.80
C GLY A 115 -12.85 -9.12 0.48
N ALA A 116 -13.86 -9.98 0.44
CA ALA A 116 -14.70 -10.32 1.60
C ALA A 116 -14.17 -11.51 2.41
N LEU A 117 -13.05 -12.11 2.01
CA LEU A 117 -12.41 -13.19 2.76
C LEU A 117 -12.00 -12.69 4.15
N ARG A 118 -12.21 -13.53 5.17
CA ARG A 118 -11.79 -13.26 6.54
C ARG A 118 -10.28 -13.47 6.67
N GLY A 119 -9.60 -12.51 7.28
CA GLY A 119 -8.17 -12.56 7.63
C GLY A 119 -7.87 -11.65 8.82
#